data_AF-A0A9Q8PE11-F1
#
_entry.id   AF-A0A9Q8PE11-F1
#
_cell.length_a   1.000
_cell.length_b   1.000
_cell.length_c   1.000
_cell.angle_alpha   90.00
_cell.angle_beta   90.00
_cell.angle_gamma   90.00
#
_symmetry.space_group_name_H-M   'P 1'
#
loop_
_entity.id
_entity.type
_entity.pdbx_description
1 polymer ?
#
loop_
_entity_poly.entity_id
_entity_poly.type
_entity_poly.pdbx_seq_one_letter_code
_entity_poly.pdbx_strand_id
1 'polypeptide(L)'
;MAISPDLNGVTIALTIDKQALPEQDFPDLDPEERTVNHLVQARSQQIFKVQMTVAPDTVFKGSELAFKVFIDGRQIDEPLVEAGVLGMGFAFTETSLGSYVSSTMVRKYQFTDISTATKPLHLFGFQVSP
;
A
#
# COMPACT_ATOMS: atom_id res chain seq x y z
N MET A 1 -5.65 5.15 -4.09
CA MET A 1 -5.43 4.13 -5.11
C MET A 1 -4.11 4.49 -5.76
N ALA A 2 -3.05 3.74 -5.47
CA ALA A 2 -1.74 3.99 -6.08
C ALA A 2 -1.72 3.37 -7.49
N ILE A 3 -1.46 4.20 -8.50
CA ILE A 3 -1.17 3.77 -9.87
C ILE A 3 0.31 4.06 -10.10
N SER A 4 1.10 3.02 -10.37
CA SER A 4 2.50 3.20 -10.75
C SER A 4 2.56 3.65 -12.22
N PRO A 5 3.18 4.80 -12.55
CA PRO A 5 3.36 5.22 -13.94
C PRO A 5 4.27 4.25 -14.72
N ASP A 6 5.10 3.47 -14.02
CA ASP A 6 6.01 2.48 -14.61
C ASP A 6 5.30 1.17 -15.00
N LEU A 7 4.10 0.92 -14.47
CA LEU A 7 3.28 -0.27 -14.74
C LEU A 7 1.81 0.15 -14.94
N ASN A 8 1.57 0.80 -16.08
CA ASN A 8 0.22 1.12 -16.55
C ASN A 8 -0.67 -0.14 -16.51
N GLY A 9 -1.81 -0.04 -15.82
CA GLY A 9 -2.74 -1.15 -15.64
C GLY A 9 -2.65 -1.85 -14.28
N VAL A 10 -1.69 -1.50 -13.43
CA VAL A 10 -1.61 -1.99 -12.05
C VAL A 10 -2.21 -0.97 -11.09
N THR A 11 -3.09 -1.46 -10.22
CA THR A 11 -3.72 -0.70 -9.15
C THR A 11 -3.49 -1.39 -7.81
N ILE A 12 -3.07 -0.63 -6.81
CA ILE A 12 -2.93 -1.12 -5.43
C ILE A 12 -3.87 -0.33 -4.51
N ALA A 13 -4.58 -1.05 -3.63
CA ALA A 13 -5.47 -0.46 -2.64
C ALA A 13 -5.38 -1.20 -1.30
N LEU A 14 -5.48 -0.44 -0.20
CA LEU A 14 -5.74 -1.01 1.12
C LEU A 14 -7.23 -1.15 1.32
N THR A 15 -7.70 -2.30 1.82
CA THR A 15 -9.13 -2.56 2.00
C THR A 15 -9.49 -3.06 3.40
N ILE A 16 -10.68 -2.66 3.86
CA ILE A 16 -11.35 -3.12 5.07
C ILE A 16 -12.77 -3.53 4.68
N ASP A 17 -13.23 -4.71 5.10
CA ASP A 17 -14.59 -5.19 4.79
C ASP A 17 -14.99 -5.11 3.30
N LYS A 18 -14.02 -5.36 2.41
CA LYS A 18 -14.14 -5.28 0.94
C LYS A 18 -14.33 -3.86 0.39
N GLN A 19 -14.13 -2.83 1.21
CA GLN A 19 -14.14 -1.44 0.79
C GLN A 19 -12.71 -0.91 0.75
N ALA A 20 -12.35 -0.24 -0.34
CA ALA A 20 -11.08 0.47 -0.44
C ALA A 20 -11.06 1.65 0.56
N LEU A 21 -9.94 1.81 1.25
CA LEU A 21 -9.72 2.94 2.12
C LEU A 21 -9.53 4.22 1.30
N PRO A 22 -10.06 5.36 1.76
CA PRO A 22 -9.80 6.62 1.11
C PRO A 22 -8.33 6.99 1.28
N GLU A 23 -7.68 7.27 0.16
CA GLU A 23 -6.29 7.71 0.10
C GLU A 23 -6.24 9.21 -0.21
N GLN A 24 -5.30 9.90 0.42
CA GLN A 24 -4.99 11.31 0.20
C GLN A 24 -3.53 11.42 -0.24
N ASP A 25 -3.24 12.36 -1.13
CA ASP A 25 -1.87 12.60 -1.56
C ASP A 25 -1.02 13.04 -0.36
N PHE A 26 0.12 12.39 -0.19
CA PHE A 26 1.15 12.86 0.74
C PHE A 26 2.08 13.79 -0.03
N PRO A 27 2.23 15.07 0.37
CA PRO A 27 3.16 15.96 -0.29
C PRO A 27 4.58 15.45 -0.04
N ASP A 28 5.16 14.77 -1.03
CA ASP A 28 6.52 14.26 -0.96
C ASP A 28 7.50 15.42 -0.78
N LEU A 29 8.22 15.41 0.34
CA LEU A 29 9.29 16.36 0.62
C LEU A 29 10.57 16.03 -0.18
N ASP A 30 10.69 14.79 -0.66
CA ASP A 30 11.76 14.30 -1.52
C ASP A 30 11.23 13.16 -2.42
N PRO A 31 10.76 13.48 -3.64
CA PRO A 31 10.15 12.48 -4.51
C PRO A 31 11.22 11.53 -5.05
N GLU A 32 11.31 10.33 -4.50
CA GLU A 32 12.01 9.23 -5.17
C GLU A 32 11.31 8.92 -6.51
N GLU A 33 12.07 8.74 -7.59
CA GLU A 33 11.55 8.67 -8.97
C GLU A 33 10.48 7.59 -9.22
N ARG A 34 10.28 6.63 -8.29
CA ARG A 34 9.41 5.46 -8.47
C ARG A 34 8.52 5.12 -7.27
N THR A 35 8.45 6.02 -6.30
CA THR A 35 7.67 5.81 -5.09
C THR A 35 6.45 6.74 -5.13
N VAL A 36 5.25 6.18 -4.89
CA VAL A 36 4.02 6.96 -4.73
C VAL A 36 3.58 6.83 -3.28
N ASN A 37 3.51 7.96 -2.58
CA ASN A 37 3.15 8.00 -1.17
C ASN A 37 1.72 8.53 -0.98
N HIS A 38 0.93 7.80 -0.19
CA HIS A 38 -0.43 8.19 0.17
C HIS A 38 -0.65 8.12 1.68
N LEU A 39 -1.45 9.04 2.19
CA LEU A 39 -2.03 8.97 3.52
C LEU A 39 -3.35 8.20 3.46
N VAL A 40 -3.53 7.25 4.37
CA VAL A 40 -4.79 6.54 4.57
C VAL A 40 -5.39 6.91 5.92
N GLN A 41 -6.69 7.18 5.93
CA GLN A 41 -7.44 7.33 7.18
C GLN A 41 -7.96 5.97 7.65
N ALA A 42 -7.54 5.55 8.84
CA ALA A 42 -7.95 4.30 9.46
C ALA A 42 -8.13 4.49 10.97
N ARG A 43 -8.79 3.52 11.63
CA ARG A 43 -8.90 3.46 13.09
C ARG A 43 -7.86 2.48 13.64
N SER A 44 -7.39 2.73 14.85
CA SER A 44 -6.52 1.80 15.58
C SER A 44 -7.09 0.39 15.58
N GLN A 45 -6.20 -0.59 15.50
CA GLN A 45 -6.51 -2.02 15.59
C GLN A 45 -7.37 -2.58 14.45
N GLN A 46 -7.70 -1.78 13.44
CA GLN A 46 -8.40 -2.28 12.27
C GLN A 46 -7.51 -3.21 11.45
N ILE A 47 -8.12 -4.33 11.04
CA ILE A 47 -7.50 -5.31 10.17
C ILE A 47 -7.75 -4.87 8.73
N PHE A 48 -6.68 -4.81 7.94
CA PHE A 48 -6.75 -4.47 6.52
C PHE A 48 -6.16 -5.57 5.66
N LYS A 49 -6.37 -5.45 4.35
CA LYS A 49 -5.79 -6.30 3.31
C LYS A 49 -5.20 -5.41 2.24
N VAL A 50 -4.15 -5.89 1.56
CA VAL A 50 -3.67 -5.25 0.34
C VAL A 50 -4.35 -5.95 -0.83
N GLN A 51 -4.99 -5.20 -1.72
CA GLN A 51 -5.53 -5.69 -2.98
C GLN A 51 -4.69 -5.14 -4.12
N MET A 52 -4.27 -6.05 -5.01
CA MET A 52 -3.47 -5.74 -6.19
C MET A 52 -4.27 -6.19 -7.40
N THR A 53 -4.73 -5.23 -8.18
CA THR A 53 -5.52 -5.47 -9.39
C THR A 53 -4.66 -5.16 -10.60
N VAL A 54 -4.61 -6.11 -11.52
CA VAL A 54 -3.89 -6.00 -12.78
C VAL A 54 -4.90 -6.04 -13.92
N ALA A 55 -4.90 -4.99 -14.73
CA ALA A 55 -5.75 -4.89 -15.91
C ALA A 55 -5.35 -5.96 -16.95
N PRO A 56 -6.32 -6.50 -17.72
CA PRO A 56 -6.05 -7.60 -18.65
C PRO A 56 -5.07 -7.26 -19.78
N ASP A 57 -4.93 -5.97 -20.10
CA ASP A 57 -4.04 -5.43 -21.13
C ASP A 57 -2.68 -4.97 -20.58
N THR A 58 -2.42 -5.20 -19.29
CA THR A 58 -1.12 -4.88 -18.67
C THR A 58 -0.01 -5.71 -19.32
N VAL A 59 1.02 -5.03 -19.82
CA VAL A 59 2.19 -5.67 -20.43
C VAL A 59 3.38 -5.57 -19.50
N PHE A 60 4.00 -6.70 -19.17
CA PHE A 60 5.25 -6.77 -18.41
C PHE A 60 6.19 -7.83 -18.99
N LYS A 61 7.48 -7.73 -18.66
CA LYS A 61 8.49 -8.71 -19.06
C LYS A 61 8.55 -9.85 -18.07
N GLY A 62 8.64 -11.09 -18.57
CA GLY A 62 8.72 -12.30 -17.75
C GLY A 62 7.43 -13.12 -17.78
N SER A 63 7.40 -14.22 -17.01
CA SER A 63 6.23 -15.07 -16.86
C SER A 63 5.28 -14.60 -15.77
N GLU A 64 5.76 -13.79 -14.82
CA GLU A 64 5.07 -13.42 -13.60
C GLU A 64 5.37 -11.97 -13.19
N LEU A 65 4.38 -11.31 -12.62
CA LEU A 65 4.51 -10.04 -11.91
C LEU A 65 4.48 -10.32 -10.39
N ALA A 66 5.56 -9.98 -9.69
CA ALA A 66 5.68 -10.19 -8.25
C ALA A 66 5.42 -8.89 -7.48
N PHE A 67 4.54 -8.96 -6.48
CA PHE A 67 4.19 -7.86 -5.60
C PHE A 67 4.85 -8.05 -4.23
N LYS A 68 6.01 -7.45 -4.00
CA LYS A 68 6.70 -7.57 -2.71
C LYS A 68 6.08 -6.63 -1.68
N VAL A 69 5.38 -7.18 -0.69
CA VAL A 69 4.70 -6.40 0.34
C VAL A 69 5.61 -6.27 1.55
N PHE A 70 5.96 -5.02 1.89
CA PHE A 70 6.74 -4.68 3.07
C PHE A 70 5.87 -3.98 4.10
N ILE A 71 5.98 -4.37 5.37
CA ILE A 71 5.36 -3.70 6.53
C ILE A 71 6.46 -3.42 7.54
N ASP A 72 6.55 -2.17 8.01
CA ASP A 72 7.58 -1.70 8.96
C ASP A 72 9.02 -2.10 8.54
N GLY A 73 9.31 -2.02 7.24
CA GLY A 73 10.62 -2.32 6.65
C GLY A 73 10.94 -3.80 6.46
N ARG A 74 10.01 -4.72 6.77
CA ARG A 74 10.18 -6.16 6.58
C ARG A 74 9.28 -6.69 5.47
N GLN A 75 9.80 -7.52 4.57
CA GLN A 75 8.97 -8.23 3.59
C GLN A 75 8.10 -9.25 4.32
N ILE A 76 6.78 -9.17 4.12
CA ILE A 76 5.78 -10.00 4.79
C ILE A 76 5.09 -10.98 3.84
N ASP A 77 4.92 -10.60 2.58
CA ASP A 77 4.22 -11.39 1.57
C ASP A 77 4.76 -11.09 0.15
N GLU A 78 4.50 -11.99 -0.78
CA GLU A 78 4.91 -11.88 -2.20
C GLU A 78 3.87 -12.53 -3.14
N PRO A 79 2.64 -11.97 -3.25
CA PRO A 79 1.69 -12.46 -4.23
C PRO A 79 2.22 -12.32 -5.66
N LEU A 80 1.89 -13.30 -6.49
CA LEU A 80 2.34 -13.43 -7.87
C LEU A 80 1.14 -13.39 -8.81
N VAL A 81 1.29 -12.71 -9.94
CA VAL A 81 0.32 -12.73 -11.04
C VAL A 81 1.00 -13.29 -12.28
N GLU A 82 0.56 -14.48 -12.72
CA GLU A 82 1.06 -15.10 -13.93
C GLU A 82 0.53 -14.40 -15.19
N ALA A 83 1.41 -14.19 -16.17
CA ALA A 83 1.06 -13.56 -17.45
C ALA A 83 -0.05 -14.33 -18.20
N GLY A 84 -0.08 -15.66 -18.07
CA GLY A 84 -1.10 -16.51 -18.69
C GLY A 84 -2.53 -16.20 -18.22
N VAL A 85 -2.68 -15.69 -16.99
CA VAL A 85 -4.00 -15.39 -16.41
C VAL A 85 -4.61 -14.13 -17.00
N LEU A 86 -3.78 -13.14 -17.37
CA LEU A 86 -4.26 -11.88 -17.95
C LEU A 86 -4.78 -12.05 -19.39
N GLY A 87 -4.27 -13.05 -20.11
CA GLY A 87 -4.70 -13.39 -21.48
C GLY A 87 -6.17 -13.83 -21.59
N MET A 88 -6.88 -14.01 -20.47
CA MET A 88 -8.31 -14.35 -20.44
C MET A 88 -9.25 -13.15 -20.57
N GLY A 89 -8.72 -11.91 -20.67
CA GLY A 89 -9.51 -10.71 -20.99
C GLY A 89 -10.30 -10.10 -19.83
N PHE A 90 -10.02 -10.49 -18.60
CA PHE A 90 -10.57 -9.86 -17.39
C PHE A 90 -9.46 -9.43 -16.44
N ALA A 91 -9.73 -8.41 -15.63
CA ALA A 91 -8.79 -7.95 -14.61
C ALA A 91 -8.58 -9.06 -13.57
N PHE A 92 -7.33 -9.27 -13.20
CA PHE A 92 -6.98 -10.22 -12.16
C PHE A 92 -6.72 -9.47 -10.85
N THR A 93 -7.22 -10.01 -9.74
CA THR A 93 -7.03 -9.39 -8.41
C THR A 93 -6.43 -10.40 -7.47
N GLU A 94 -5.23 -10.10 -6.99
CA GLU A 94 -4.62 -10.79 -5.86
C GLU A 94 -4.88 -10.05 -4.56
N THR A 95 -4.93 -10.80 -3.47
CA THR A 95 -5.18 -10.24 -2.14
C THR A 95 -4.18 -10.78 -1.14
N SER A 96 -3.34 -9.90 -0.63
CA SER A 96 -2.46 -10.20 0.49
C SER A 96 -3.22 -10.02 1.79
N LEU A 97 -3.25 -11.07 2.61
CA LEU A 97 -3.98 -11.11 3.89
C LEU A 97 -3.10 -10.82 5.11
N GLY A 98 -1.79 -10.98 4.97
CA GLY A 98 -0.84 -10.94 6.08
C GLY A 98 0.27 -11.96 5.92
N SER A 99 1.04 -12.16 6.99
CA SER A 99 2.11 -13.16 7.01
C SER A 99 1.53 -14.55 7.27
N TYR A 100 1.81 -15.52 6.40
CA TYR A 100 1.55 -16.92 6.68
C TYR A 100 2.56 -17.42 7.72
N VAL A 101 2.06 -17.75 8.91
CA VAL A 101 2.85 -18.33 10.02
C VAL A 101 2.74 -19.86 10.04
N SER A 102 1.77 -20.42 9.30
CA SER A 102 1.67 -21.81 8.91
C SER A 102 0.80 -21.93 7.65
N SER A 103 0.60 -23.15 7.13
CA SER A 103 -0.30 -23.40 5.99
C SER A 103 -1.77 -23.08 6.27
N THR A 104 -2.16 -22.94 7.54
CA THR A 104 -3.56 -22.72 7.97
C THR A 104 -3.74 -21.46 8.80
N MET A 105 -2.67 -20.75 9.12
CA MET A 105 -2.70 -19.60 10.02
C MET A 105 -2.03 -18.39 9.37
N VAL A 106 -2.79 -17.31 9.28
CA VAL A 106 -2.34 -16.02 8.79
C VAL A 106 -2.34 -15.02 9.93
N ARG A 107 -1.17 -14.41 10.18
CA ARG A 107 -1.07 -13.20 11.00
C ARG A 107 -1.44 -12.02 10.12
N LYS A 108 -2.65 -11.49 10.32
CA LYS A 108 -3.22 -10.43 9.49
C LYS A 108 -2.52 -9.10 9.70
N TYR A 109 -2.60 -8.23 8.69
CA TYR A 109 -2.21 -6.83 8.83
C TYR A 109 -3.16 -6.12 9.79
N GLN A 110 -2.60 -5.24 10.63
CA GLN A 110 -3.36 -4.47 11.59
C GLN A 110 -2.73 -3.09 11.75
N PHE A 111 -3.55 -2.04 11.70
CA PHE A 111 -3.08 -0.70 12.06
C PHE A 111 -2.74 -0.67 13.55
N THR A 112 -1.51 -0.27 13.86
CA THR A 112 -1.06 -0.02 15.23
C THR A 112 -1.86 1.12 15.88
N ASP A 113 -1.79 1.26 17.20
CA ASP A 113 -2.37 2.40 17.89
C ASP A 113 -1.83 3.72 17.34
N ILE A 114 -2.75 4.55 16.83
CA ILE A 114 -2.43 5.88 16.33
C ILE A 114 -2.21 6.78 17.54
N SER A 115 -0.96 6.96 17.96
CA SER A 115 -0.60 8.02 18.90
C SER A 115 -0.64 9.36 18.17
N THR A 116 -1.28 10.36 18.76
CA THR A 116 -1.20 11.73 18.26
C THR A 116 0.25 12.20 18.32
N ALA A 117 0.88 12.33 17.14
CA ALA A 117 2.11 13.10 17.03
C ALA A 117 1.73 14.57 17.32
N THR A 118 1.89 14.98 18.58
CA THR A 118 1.84 16.40 18.91
C THR A 118 3.02 17.01 18.15
N LYS A 119 2.77 17.69 17.03
CA LYS A 119 3.80 18.53 16.41
C LYS A 119 4.35 19.41 17.54
N PRO A 120 5.65 19.36 17.88
CA PRO A 120 6.19 20.39 18.73
C PRO A 120 5.97 21.70 17.96
N LEU A 121 5.12 22.57 18.51
CA LEU A 121 5.13 23.97 18.14
C LEU A 121 6.55 24.45 18.47
N HIS A 122 7.39 24.58 17.46
CA HIS A 122 8.50 25.52 17.55
C HIS A 122 7.86 26.90 17.66
N LEU A 123 7.58 27.31 18.90
CA LEU A 123 7.46 28.70 19.28
C LEU A 123 8.81 29.34 18.93
N PHE A 124 8.90 29.94 17.74
CA PHE A 124 9.99 30.86 17.46
C PHE A 124 9.87 32.05 18.41
N GLY A 125 11.02 32.34 19.02
CA GLY A 125 11.17 33.21 20.17
C GLY A 125 10.76 34.67 19.95
N PHE A 126 10.38 35.27 21.07
CA PHE A 126 10.60 36.66 21.48
C PHE A 126 11.16 37.63 20.41
N GLN A 127 10.36 38.63 20.06
CA GLN A 127 10.86 40.00 19.96
C GLN A 127 10.13 40.87 20.97
N VAL A 128 10.85 41.22 22.04
CA VAL A 128 10.71 42.53 22.68
C VAL A 128 12.11 43.11 22.70
N SER A 129 12.31 44.18 21.93
CA SER A 129 13.49 45.04 21.99
C SER A 129 13.06 46.38 22.61
N PRO A 130 13.99 47.07 23.32
CA PRO A 130 13.70 48.08 24.34
C PRO A 130 13.05 49.36 23.83
#